data_AF-A0A9F2RD02-F1
#
_entry.id   AF-A0A9F2RD02-F1
#
_cell.length_a   1.000
_cell.length_b   1.000
_cell.length_c   1.000
_cell.angle_alpha   90.00
_cell.angle_beta   90.00
_cell.angle_gamma   90.00
#
_symmetry.space_group_name_H-M   'P 1'
#
loop_
_entity.id
_entity.type
_entity.pdbx_description
1 polymer ?
#
loop_
_entity_poly.entity_id
_entity_poly.type
_entity_poly.pdbx_seq_one_letter_code
_entity_poly.pdbx_strand_id
1 'polypeptide(L)'
;MKRAQKDKGQHVEVRVNKEWFTGRVTAVEVGKQMVRWKVKFDYVPTDVTPRDRWVERGSEDVRLMKPPSPEHQIPDTQQQQQQQQQQQTNVPPEPSTSECVRTEPDTTGSSSSQETVDLLAQSLRNCLRYFLPPNFPISKKDLTSMSSEELVAFPLKEYFKQYEMGLQNLCNSYQTRANAQIQACEEKLHIQEQKLTETKEKLQKLRTNIVALLQKVQEDIDFNTDDELDAYIEDLITRGD
;
A
#
# COMPACT_ATOMS: atom_id res chain seq x y z
N MET A 1 0.11 22.34 -22.66
CA MET A 1 -0.43 21.03 -23.10
C MET A 1 0.43 19.82 -22.70
N LYS A 2 1.69 19.67 -23.17
CA LYS A 2 2.50 18.45 -22.94
C LYS A 2 2.85 18.11 -21.47
N ARG A 3 2.87 19.09 -20.55
CA ARG A 3 3.19 18.84 -19.13
C ARG A 3 2.00 18.31 -18.32
N ALA A 4 0.77 18.69 -18.68
CA ALA A 4 -0.43 18.30 -17.92
C ALA A 4 -0.87 16.84 -18.19
N GLN A 5 -0.59 16.33 -19.40
CA GLN A 5 -0.82 14.92 -19.73
C GLN A 5 0.05 13.96 -18.88
N LYS A 6 1.17 14.46 -18.34
CA LYS A 6 2.13 13.70 -17.53
C LYS A 6 1.60 13.38 -16.12
N ASP A 7 0.63 14.16 -15.64
CA ASP A 7 0.09 14.01 -14.30
C ASP A 7 -0.98 12.89 -14.23
N LYS A 8 -1.46 12.39 -15.38
CA LYS A 8 -2.39 11.25 -15.42
C LYS A 8 -1.66 9.97 -15.00
N GLY A 9 -2.25 9.23 -14.07
CA GLY A 9 -1.68 8.03 -13.45
C GLY A 9 -0.80 8.30 -12.23
N GLN A 10 -0.66 9.56 -11.81
CA GLN A 10 0.12 9.91 -10.65
C GLN A 10 -0.62 9.55 -9.36
N HIS A 11 0.08 8.89 -8.41
CA HIS A 11 -0.43 8.64 -7.07
C HIS A 11 -0.39 9.91 -6.24
N VAL A 12 -1.52 10.21 -5.61
CA VAL A 12 -1.72 11.41 -4.82
C VAL A 12 -2.47 11.07 -3.54
N GLU A 13 -2.22 11.84 -2.50
CA GLU A 13 -3.08 11.87 -1.33
C GLU A 13 -3.86 13.17 -1.34
N VAL A 14 -5.18 13.05 -1.16
CA VAL A 14 -6.10 14.17 -1.09
C VAL A 14 -6.73 14.20 0.29
N ARG A 15 -6.75 15.38 0.91
CA ARG A 15 -7.43 15.59 2.19
C ARG A 15 -8.94 15.70 1.96
N VAL A 16 -9.71 14.80 2.55
CA VAL A 16 -11.18 14.84 2.57
C VAL A 16 -11.65 14.71 4.01
N ASN A 17 -12.54 15.59 4.48
CA ASN A 17 -13.06 15.56 5.85
C ASN A 17 -11.98 15.49 6.95
N LYS A 18 -10.84 16.18 6.74
CA LYS A 18 -9.65 16.19 7.62
C LYS A 18 -8.82 14.90 7.64
N GLU A 19 -9.18 13.90 6.84
CA GLU A 19 -8.42 12.66 6.66
C GLU A 19 -7.75 12.61 5.28
N TRP A 20 -6.63 11.90 5.18
CA TRP A 20 -5.89 11.74 3.92
C TRP A 20 -6.30 10.45 3.22
N PHE A 21 -6.70 10.57 1.96
CA PHE A 21 -7.09 9.43 1.13
C PHE A 21 -6.14 9.28 -0.06
N THR A 22 -5.65 8.06 -0.27
CA THR A 22 -4.80 7.71 -1.41
C THR A 22 -5.64 7.48 -2.66
N GLY A 23 -5.19 8.00 -3.79
CA GLY A 23 -5.81 7.75 -5.08
C GLY A 23 -4.88 8.02 -6.25
N ARG A 24 -5.41 7.78 -7.45
CA ARG A 24 -4.72 8.03 -8.72
C ARG A 24 -5.42 9.10 -9.54
N VAL A 25 -4.64 9.96 -10.17
CA VAL A 25 -5.14 10.97 -11.12
C VAL A 25 -5.61 10.28 -12.40
N THR A 26 -6.92 10.26 -12.64
CA THR A 26 -7.55 9.62 -13.81
C THR A 26 -7.78 10.59 -14.96
N ALA A 27 -7.94 11.89 -14.68
CA ALA A 27 -8.08 12.94 -15.68
C ALA A 27 -7.42 14.24 -15.22
N VAL A 28 -6.99 15.05 -16.19
CA VAL A 28 -6.36 16.35 -15.94
C VAL A 28 -7.05 17.37 -16.83
N GLU A 29 -7.54 18.44 -16.20
CA GLU A 29 -8.17 19.57 -16.88
C GLU A 29 -7.29 20.81 -16.70
N VAL A 30 -6.91 21.45 -17.81
CA VAL A 30 -6.08 22.66 -17.80
C VAL A 30 -6.95 23.86 -18.13
N GLY A 31 -7.27 24.65 -17.11
CA GLY A 31 -7.91 25.96 -17.27
C GLY A 31 -6.88 27.07 -17.58
N LYS A 32 -7.38 28.29 -17.83
CA LYS A 32 -6.53 29.46 -18.14
C LYS A 32 -5.55 29.86 -17.01
N GLN A 33 -5.84 29.48 -15.75
CA GLN A 33 -5.08 29.88 -14.56
C GLN A 33 -4.82 28.71 -13.57
N MET A 34 -5.52 27.57 -13.72
CA MET A 34 -5.49 26.47 -12.75
C MET A 34 -5.52 25.12 -13.47
N VAL A 35 -4.84 24.13 -12.89
CA VAL A 35 -4.86 22.74 -13.35
C VAL A 35 -5.63 21.92 -12.32
N ARG A 36 -6.68 21.22 -12.76
CA ARG A 36 -7.46 20.33 -11.90
C ARG A 36 -7.16 18.87 -12.22
N TRP A 37 -7.10 18.06 -11.19
CA TRP A 37 -6.93 16.62 -11.25
C TRP A 37 -8.21 15.94 -10.81
N LYS A 38 -8.68 14.97 -11.60
CA LYS A 38 -9.70 14.02 -11.16
C LYS A 38 -9.00 12.85 -10.50
N VAL A 39 -9.17 12.67 -9.20
CA VAL A 39 -8.55 11.60 -8.42
C VAL A 39 -9.58 10.52 -8.16
N LYS A 40 -9.26 9.28 -8.55
CA LYS A 40 -9.99 8.07 -8.17
C LYS A 40 -9.31 7.47 -6.95
N PHE A 41 -10.04 7.30 -5.87
CA PHE A 41 -9.47 6.78 -4.64
C PHE A 41 -9.33 5.25 -4.67
N ASP A 42 -8.25 4.73 -4.07
CA ASP A 42 -7.94 3.30 -4.09
C ASP A 42 -8.67 2.52 -2.99
N TYR A 43 -8.93 3.16 -1.83
CA TYR A 43 -9.72 2.60 -0.75
C TYR A 43 -10.57 3.69 -0.10
N VAL A 44 -11.88 3.64 -0.31
CA VAL A 44 -12.85 4.56 0.27
C VAL A 44 -13.95 3.72 0.90
N PRO A 45 -14.25 3.91 2.20
CA PRO A 45 -15.50 3.46 2.78
C PRO A 45 -16.65 4.05 1.95
N THR A 46 -17.43 3.18 1.32
CA THR A 46 -18.44 3.50 0.29
C THR A 46 -19.52 4.50 0.75
N ASP A 47 -19.58 4.77 2.04
CA ASP A 47 -20.56 5.57 2.75
C ASP A 47 -20.13 7.03 3.02
N VAL A 48 -18.83 7.36 3.01
CA VAL A 48 -18.35 8.68 3.48
C VAL A 48 -17.77 9.60 2.40
N THR A 49 -17.23 9.08 1.29
CA THR A 49 -16.67 9.94 0.22
C THR A 49 -16.93 9.43 -1.20
N PRO A 50 -17.15 10.32 -2.19
CA PRO A 50 -17.37 9.93 -3.57
C PRO A 50 -16.11 9.26 -4.16
N ARG A 51 -16.30 8.16 -4.92
CA ARG A 51 -15.20 7.34 -5.51
C ARG A 51 -14.21 8.16 -6.34
N ASP A 52 -14.68 9.23 -6.97
CA ASP A 52 -13.87 10.17 -7.75
C ASP A 52 -14.08 11.60 -7.25
N ARG A 53 -13.02 12.41 -7.20
CA ARG A 53 -13.09 13.84 -6.83
C ARG A 53 -12.18 14.71 -7.70
N TRP A 54 -12.64 15.91 -8.05
CA TRP A 54 -11.80 16.94 -8.67
C TRP A 54 -11.08 17.78 -7.62
N VAL A 55 -9.78 17.96 -7.78
CA VAL A 55 -8.91 18.73 -6.87
C VAL A 55 -7.97 19.63 -7.65
N GLU A 56 -7.51 20.72 -7.04
CA GLU A 56 -6.58 21.64 -7.67
C GLU A 56 -5.12 21.22 -7.44
N ARG A 57 -4.33 21.21 -8.51
CA ARG A 57 -2.92 20.86 -8.49
C ARG A 57 -2.11 21.92 -7.74
N GLY A 58 -1.54 21.55 -6.60
CA GLY A 58 -0.74 22.45 -5.75
C GLY A 58 -1.50 23.08 -4.59
N SER A 59 -2.77 22.70 -4.38
CA SER A 59 -3.50 23.02 -3.14
C SER A 59 -2.84 22.36 -1.93
N GLU A 60 -2.96 22.99 -0.76
CA GLU A 60 -2.54 22.41 0.54
C GLU A 60 -3.23 21.07 0.83
N ASP A 61 -4.42 20.85 0.24
CA ASP A 61 -5.20 19.62 0.36
C ASP A 61 -4.73 18.49 -0.58
N VAL A 62 -3.68 18.70 -1.37
CA VAL A 62 -3.17 17.73 -2.36
C VAL A 62 -1.66 17.59 -2.23
N ARG A 63 -1.20 16.40 -1.87
CA ARG A 63 0.23 16.07 -1.86
C ARG A 63 0.55 14.95 -2.83
N LEU A 64 1.61 15.18 -3.61
CA LEU A 64 2.18 14.18 -4.51
C LEU A 64 2.83 13.09 -3.66
N MET A 65 2.42 11.84 -3.88
CA MET A 65 3.14 10.72 -3.28
C MET A 65 4.52 10.61 -3.95
N LYS A 66 5.57 10.45 -3.14
CA LYS A 66 6.89 10.06 -3.66
C LYS A 66 6.71 8.68 -4.31
N PRO A 67 7.07 8.50 -5.59
CA PRO A 67 6.62 7.34 -6.35
C PRO A 67 7.21 6.05 -5.74
N PRO A 68 6.37 5.05 -5.41
CA PRO A 68 6.78 3.67 -5.57
C PRO A 68 7.07 3.47 -7.06
N SER A 69 8.11 2.72 -7.39
CA SER A 69 8.43 2.29 -8.76
C SER A 69 7.17 1.72 -9.48
N PRO A 70 7.08 1.83 -10.82
CA PRO A 70 5.80 1.96 -11.51
C PRO A 70 4.94 0.68 -11.53
N GLU A 71 3.64 0.87 -11.27
CA GLU A 71 2.57 -0.10 -11.49
C GLU A 71 2.39 -0.42 -12.98
N HIS A 72 2.23 -1.72 -13.29
CA HIS A 72 1.79 -2.19 -14.60
C HIS A 72 0.25 -2.19 -14.65
N GLN A 73 -0.29 -1.63 -15.73
CA GLN A 73 -1.68 -1.76 -16.13
C GLN A 73 -1.98 -3.21 -16.52
N ILE A 74 -3.08 -3.77 -16.01
CA ILE A 74 -3.66 -5.03 -16.50
C ILE A 74 -4.91 -4.66 -17.31
N PRO A 75 -4.99 -5.02 -18.61
CA PRO A 75 -6.24 -5.06 -19.34
C PRO A 75 -7.02 -6.33 -19.00
N ASP A 76 -8.33 -6.16 -18.80
CA ASP A 76 -9.35 -7.22 -18.74
C ASP A 76 -9.19 -8.26 -19.85
N THR A 77 -9.31 -9.54 -19.52
CA THR A 77 -10.00 -10.50 -20.40
C THR A 77 -10.64 -11.61 -19.56
N GLN A 78 -11.95 -11.74 -19.77
CA GLN A 78 -12.83 -12.79 -19.29
C GLN A 78 -12.36 -14.18 -19.74
N GLN A 79 -12.50 -15.19 -18.87
CA GLN A 79 -12.68 -16.64 -19.10
C GLN A 79 -12.46 -17.32 -17.73
N GLN A 80 -13.17 -18.32 -17.23
CA GLN A 80 -13.97 -19.39 -17.81
C GLN A 80 -14.89 -19.92 -16.69
N GLN A 81 -16.19 -19.95 -16.94
CA GLN A 81 -17.06 -20.97 -16.37
C GLN A 81 -17.12 -22.12 -17.37
N GLN A 82 -17.11 -23.35 -16.83
CA GLN A 82 -17.24 -24.68 -17.44
C GLN A 82 -15.95 -25.48 -17.29
N GLN A 83 -15.92 -26.67 -16.70
CA GLN A 83 -16.92 -27.52 -16.09
C GLN A 83 -16.15 -28.44 -15.13
N GLN A 84 -16.58 -28.51 -13.87
CA GLN A 84 -16.37 -29.68 -13.04
C GLN A 84 -17.61 -30.55 -13.19
N GLN A 85 -17.44 -31.81 -13.58
CA GLN A 85 -18.33 -32.92 -13.24
C GLN A 85 -17.57 -34.24 -13.46
N GLN A 86 -17.24 -34.89 -12.35
CA GLN A 86 -17.74 -36.22 -11.92
C GLN A 86 -16.97 -37.38 -12.56
N GLN A 87 -16.05 -38.03 -11.83
CA GLN A 87 -16.23 -39.12 -10.85
C GLN A 87 -16.03 -40.52 -11.49
N GLN A 88 -15.02 -41.23 -10.95
CA GLN A 88 -14.89 -42.68 -10.75
C GLN A 88 -15.04 -43.65 -11.94
N THR A 89 -13.97 -44.41 -12.24
CA THR A 89 -13.83 -45.85 -11.87
C THR A 89 -12.53 -46.50 -12.40
N ASN A 90 -11.93 -47.33 -11.54
CA ASN A 90 -11.11 -48.55 -11.73
C ASN A 90 -9.78 -48.59 -12.53
N VAL A 91 -8.81 -49.22 -11.87
CA VAL A 91 -7.50 -49.80 -12.30
C VAL A 91 -7.70 -51.35 -12.43
N PRO A 92 -6.81 -52.24 -12.96
CA PRO A 92 -5.64 -52.24 -13.89
C PRO A 92 -5.90 -53.21 -15.11
N PRO A 93 -4.94 -53.76 -15.95
CA PRO A 93 -3.47 -53.83 -15.84
C PRO A 93 -2.61 -53.61 -17.12
N GLU A 94 -1.30 -53.40 -16.89
CA GLU A 94 -0.22 -53.65 -17.87
C GLU A 94 -0.12 -55.14 -18.25
N PRO A 95 0.45 -55.49 -19.42
CA PRO A 95 1.85 -55.96 -19.40
C PRO A 95 2.71 -55.71 -20.66
N SER A 96 4.02 -55.79 -20.44
CA SER A 96 5.10 -56.37 -21.28
C SER A 96 5.72 -55.61 -22.47
N THR A 97 6.99 -55.25 -22.23
CA THR A 97 8.22 -55.48 -23.03
C THR A 97 8.09 -56.02 -24.46
N SER A 98 8.70 -55.29 -25.41
CA SER A 98 9.42 -55.70 -26.65
C SER A 98 9.41 -54.48 -27.57
N GLU A 99 10.37 -54.16 -28.43
CA GLU A 99 11.65 -54.70 -28.86
C GLU A 99 12.33 -53.54 -29.60
N CYS A 100 13.66 -53.57 -29.66
CA CYS A 100 14.46 -52.62 -30.42
C CYS A 100 14.12 -52.70 -31.91
N VAL A 101 13.64 -51.60 -32.51
CA VAL A 101 13.74 -51.38 -33.96
C VAL A 101 14.53 -50.10 -34.19
N ARG A 102 15.81 -50.31 -34.48
CA ARG A 102 16.75 -49.36 -35.05
C ARG A 102 16.19 -48.85 -36.37
N THR A 103 15.62 -47.65 -36.37
CA THR A 103 15.19 -46.97 -37.59
C THR A 103 16.34 -46.07 -38.06
N GLU A 104 16.75 -46.27 -39.31
CA GLU A 104 17.70 -45.42 -40.02
C GLU A 104 17.23 -43.96 -40.06
N PRO A 105 18.15 -42.98 -40.08
CA PRO A 105 17.77 -41.57 -40.12
C PRO A 105 17.34 -41.20 -41.54
N ASP A 106 16.04 -41.20 -41.79
CA ASP A 106 15.47 -40.66 -43.02
C ASP A 106 15.51 -39.12 -42.95
N THR A 107 16.15 -38.53 -43.95
CA THR A 107 16.42 -37.09 -44.06
C THR A 107 15.21 -36.42 -44.68
N THR A 108 14.20 -36.06 -43.89
CA THR A 108 13.20 -35.02 -44.20
C THR A 108 12.33 -34.73 -42.97
N GLY A 109 12.85 -33.98 -41.99
CA GLY A 109 12.05 -33.64 -40.80
C GLY A 109 12.65 -32.63 -39.82
N SER A 110 13.62 -31.79 -40.23
CA SER A 110 14.31 -30.89 -39.28
C SER A 110 13.59 -29.56 -39.00
N SER A 111 12.44 -29.28 -39.65
CA SER A 111 11.75 -27.98 -39.50
C SER A 111 10.89 -27.89 -38.24
N SER A 112 10.23 -28.98 -37.84
CA SER A 112 9.32 -29.01 -36.68
C SER A 112 10.03 -28.76 -35.34
N SER A 113 11.23 -29.33 -35.18
CA SER A 113 12.04 -29.14 -33.97
C SER A 113 12.57 -27.70 -33.85
N GLN A 114 12.92 -27.05 -34.95
CA GLN A 114 13.39 -25.66 -34.93
C GLN A 114 12.26 -24.70 -34.56
N GLU A 115 11.08 -24.88 -35.15
CA GLU A 115 9.90 -24.05 -34.88
C GLU A 115 9.44 -24.13 -33.41
N THR A 116 9.49 -25.33 -32.82
CA THR A 116 9.19 -25.52 -31.39
C THR A 116 10.22 -24.86 -30.47
N VAL A 117 11.51 -24.91 -30.82
CA VAL A 117 12.58 -24.20 -30.09
C VAL A 117 12.39 -22.69 -30.17
N ASP A 118 12.03 -22.15 -31.34
CA ASP A 118 11.80 -20.72 -31.52
C ASP A 118 10.59 -20.24 -30.73
N LEU A 119 9.51 -21.05 -30.67
CA LEU A 119 8.34 -20.77 -29.85
C LEU A 119 8.65 -20.77 -28.35
N LEU A 120 9.48 -21.72 -27.89
CA LEU A 120 9.95 -21.79 -26.51
C LEU A 120 10.82 -20.57 -26.16
N ALA A 121 11.78 -20.21 -27.03
CA ALA A 121 12.62 -19.03 -26.86
C ALA A 121 11.77 -17.76 -26.79
N GLN A 122 10.74 -17.64 -27.63
CA GLN A 122 9.82 -16.52 -27.59
C GLN A 122 9.02 -16.46 -26.29
N SER A 123 8.54 -17.61 -25.80
CA SER A 123 7.84 -17.71 -24.53
C SER A 123 8.73 -17.31 -23.36
N LEU A 124 10.00 -17.74 -23.35
CA LEU A 124 10.97 -17.37 -22.32
C LEU A 124 11.30 -15.87 -22.36
N ARG A 125 11.54 -15.27 -23.54
CA ARG A 125 11.70 -13.81 -23.69
C ARG A 125 10.51 -13.05 -23.11
N ASN A 126 9.29 -13.52 -23.41
CA ASN A 126 8.07 -12.92 -22.87
C ASN A 126 8.06 -12.99 -21.34
N CYS A 127 8.31 -14.16 -20.74
CA CYS A 127 8.35 -14.35 -19.29
C CYS A 127 9.37 -13.41 -18.62
N LEU A 128 10.61 -13.39 -19.11
CA LEU A 128 11.68 -12.54 -18.58
C LEU A 128 11.36 -11.04 -18.73
N ARG A 129 10.62 -10.65 -19.77
CA ARG A 129 10.21 -9.25 -19.96
C ARG A 129 9.13 -8.82 -18.96
N TYR A 130 8.20 -9.73 -18.63
CA TYR A 130 7.13 -9.47 -17.66
C TYR A 130 7.66 -9.31 -16.24
N PHE A 131 8.61 -10.13 -15.84
CA PHE A 131 9.16 -10.14 -14.47
C PHE A 131 10.48 -9.37 -14.34
N LEU A 132 10.81 -8.49 -15.28
CA LEU A 132 12.12 -7.82 -15.33
C LEU A 132 12.40 -7.02 -14.05
N PRO A 133 13.48 -7.34 -13.28
CA PRO A 133 13.81 -6.61 -12.07
C PRO A 133 14.11 -5.13 -12.34
N PRO A 134 13.79 -4.24 -11.39
CA PRO A 134 14.25 -2.85 -11.45
C PRO A 134 15.78 -2.81 -11.48
N ASN A 135 16.36 -2.02 -12.39
CA ASN A 135 17.81 -1.86 -12.57
C ASN A 135 18.58 -3.11 -13.03
N PHE A 136 17.89 -4.10 -13.61
CA PHE A 136 18.58 -5.22 -14.24
C PHE A 136 19.45 -4.72 -15.42
N PRO A 137 20.67 -5.26 -15.64
CA PRO A 137 21.60 -4.75 -16.66
C PRO A 137 21.07 -4.81 -18.10
N ILE A 138 20.19 -5.78 -18.38
CA ILE A 138 19.62 -6.00 -19.71
C ILE A 138 18.27 -5.29 -19.79
N SER A 139 18.10 -4.42 -20.78
CA SER A 139 16.84 -3.67 -20.94
C SER A 139 15.74 -4.53 -21.57
N LYS A 140 14.47 -4.11 -21.44
CA LYS A 140 13.33 -4.78 -22.10
C LYS A 140 13.50 -4.88 -23.62
N LYS A 141 14.16 -3.90 -24.24
CA LYS A 141 14.38 -3.87 -25.69
C LYS A 141 15.41 -4.93 -26.08
N ASP A 142 16.54 -4.94 -25.39
CA ASP A 142 17.64 -5.87 -25.64
C ASP A 142 17.19 -7.33 -25.44
N LEU A 143 16.37 -7.56 -24.41
CA LEU A 143 15.75 -8.86 -24.15
C LEU A 143 14.80 -9.33 -25.27
N THR A 144 14.12 -8.39 -25.95
CA THR A 144 13.19 -8.70 -27.04
C THR A 144 13.94 -9.02 -28.33
N SER A 145 15.10 -8.39 -28.56
CA SER A 145 15.95 -8.60 -29.73
C SER A 145 16.98 -9.73 -29.56
N MET A 146 17.05 -10.34 -28.38
CA MET A 146 18.04 -11.36 -28.04
C MET A 146 17.83 -12.65 -28.84
N SER A 147 18.92 -13.14 -29.45
CA SER A 147 18.96 -14.42 -30.17
C SER A 147 18.74 -15.61 -29.24
N SER A 148 18.43 -16.78 -29.83
CA SER A 148 18.25 -18.01 -29.04
C SER A 148 19.56 -18.44 -28.35
N GLU A 149 20.73 -18.25 -28.96
CA GLU A 149 22.02 -18.53 -28.29
C GLU A 149 22.30 -17.59 -27.11
N GLU A 150 22.06 -16.29 -27.26
CA GLU A 150 22.23 -15.33 -26.16
C GLU A 150 21.26 -15.60 -25.01
N LEU A 151 20.05 -16.09 -25.33
CA LEU A 151 19.06 -16.47 -24.33
C LEU A 151 19.49 -17.69 -23.51
N VAL A 152 20.24 -18.63 -24.10
CA VAL A 152 20.83 -19.77 -23.37
C VAL A 152 21.93 -19.29 -22.41
N ALA A 153 22.72 -18.29 -22.81
CA ALA A 153 23.74 -17.67 -21.96
C ALA A 153 23.16 -16.65 -20.96
N PHE A 154 21.84 -16.43 -20.95
CA PHE A 154 21.20 -15.44 -20.09
C PHE A 154 21.43 -15.79 -18.60
N PRO A 155 21.84 -14.82 -17.76
CA PRO A 155 22.18 -15.09 -16.36
C PRO A 155 20.92 -15.24 -15.48
N LEU A 156 20.14 -16.31 -15.71
CA LEU A 156 18.87 -16.60 -15.01
C LEU A 156 19.00 -16.58 -13.49
N LYS A 157 20.10 -17.11 -12.95
CA LYS A 157 20.33 -17.15 -11.50
C LYS A 157 20.41 -15.75 -10.89
N GLU A 158 21.17 -14.85 -11.49
CA GLU A 158 21.30 -13.48 -11.00
C GLU A 158 20.02 -12.67 -11.24
N TYR A 159 19.35 -12.93 -12.37
CA TYR A 159 18.03 -12.36 -12.68
C TYR A 159 17.01 -12.65 -11.57
N PHE A 160 16.84 -13.93 -11.18
CA PHE A 160 15.90 -14.30 -10.13
C PHE A 160 16.32 -13.78 -8.76
N LYS A 161 17.62 -13.76 -8.47
CA LYS A 161 18.14 -13.19 -7.22
C LYS A 161 17.81 -11.70 -7.10
N GLN A 162 17.97 -10.91 -8.16
CA GLN A 162 17.60 -9.50 -8.15
C GLN A 162 16.08 -9.31 -8.07
N TYR A 163 15.30 -10.15 -8.74
CA TYR A 163 13.85 -10.14 -8.63
C TYR A 163 13.38 -10.38 -7.18
N GLU A 164 13.90 -11.44 -6.55
CA GLU A 164 13.61 -11.81 -5.17
C GLU A 164 13.99 -10.67 -4.20
N MET A 165 15.20 -10.12 -4.35
CA MET A 165 15.66 -8.97 -3.57
C MET A 165 14.71 -7.78 -3.72
N GLY A 166 14.23 -7.50 -4.94
CA GLY A 166 13.24 -6.47 -5.20
C GLY A 166 11.92 -6.69 -4.47
N LEU A 167 11.40 -7.91 -4.49
CA LEU A 167 10.18 -8.28 -3.78
C LEU A 167 10.34 -8.21 -2.26
N GLN A 168 11.44 -8.72 -1.72
CA GLN A 168 11.74 -8.64 -0.29
C GLN A 168 11.80 -7.18 0.17
N ASN A 169 12.51 -6.32 -0.57
CA ASN A 169 12.57 -4.89 -0.27
C ASN A 169 11.19 -4.22 -0.33
N LEU A 170 10.36 -4.60 -1.29
CA LEU A 170 8.99 -4.09 -1.40
C LEU A 170 8.17 -4.48 -0.17
N CYS A 171 8.15 -5.76 0.20
CA CYS A 171 7.46 -6.25 1.39
C CYS A 171 7.95 -5.55 2.66
N ASN A 172 9.27 -5.45 2.84
CA ASN A 172 9.88 -4.77 3.98
C ASN A 172 9.46 -3.30 4.03
N SER A 173 9.41 -2.60 2.90
CA SER A 173 8.99 -1.20 2.86
C SER A 173 7.54 -0.99 3.33
N TYR A 174 6.63 -1.88 2.95
CA TYR A 174 5.24 -1.86 3.41
C TYR A 174 5.15 -2.17 4.89
N GLN A 175 5.89 -3.17 5.37
CA GLN A 175 5.91 -3.55 6.78
C GLN A 175 6.48 -2.43 7.66
N THR A 176 7.61 -1.83 7.28
CA THR A 176 8.20 -0.69 8.00
C THR A 176 7.22 0.48 8.06
N ARG A 177 6.53 0.80 6.95
CA ARG A 177 5.54 1.88 6.93
C ARG A 177 4.34 1.59 7.82
N ALA A 178 3.81 0.37 7.77
CA ALA A 178 2.70 -0.03 8.63
C ALA A 178 3.09 0.05 10.11
N ASN A 179 4.28 -0.47 10.46
CA ASN A 179 4.79 -0.41 11.84
C ASN A 179 4.99 1.03 12.31
N ALA A 180 5.52 1.91 11.46
CA ALA A 180 5.69 3.33 11.81
C ALA A 180 4.33 4.02 12.07
N GLN A 181 3.29 3.66 11.32
CA GLN A 181 1.94 4.18 11.55
C GLN A 181 1.34 3.67 12.86
N ILE A 182 1.54 2.38 13.17
CA ILE A 182 1.11 1.78 14.44
C ILE A 182 1.79 2.51 15.60
N GLN A 183 3.12 2.66 15.55
CA GLN A 183 3.88 3.34 16.59
C GLN A 183 3.41 4.79 16.80
N ALA A 184 3.21 5.55 15.72
CA ALA A 184 2.71 6.92 15.81
C ALA A 184 1.29 7.00 16.40
N CYS A 185 0.45 5.99 16.13
CA CYS A 185 -0.89 5.90 16.71
C CYS A 185 -0.83 5.58 18.22
N GLU A 186 0.01 4.61 18.60
CA GLU A 186 0.23 4.23 20.00
C GLU A 186 0.79 5.39 20.83
N GLU A 187 1.79 6.11 20.30
CA GLU A 187 2.34 7.30 20.96
C GLU A 187 1.28 8.39 21.16
N LYS A 188 0.46 8.64 20.14
CA LYS A 188 -0.64 9.61 20.23
C LYS A 188 -1.70 9.17 21.25
N LEU A 189 -2.06 7.89 21.26
CA LEU A 189 -3.01 7.32 22.22
C LEU A 189 -2.47 7.49 23.64
N HIS A 190 -1.21 7.15 23.87
CA HIS A 190 -0.55 7.29 25.17
C HIS A 190 -0.58 8.74 25.69
N ILE A 191 -0.27 9.72 24.83
CA ILE A 191 -0.35 11.14 25.18
C ILE A 191 -1.80 11.55 25.54
N GLN A 192 -2.79 11.01 24.82
CA GLN A 192 -4.20 11.29 25.12
C GLN A 192 -4.65 10.66 26.43
N GLU A 193 -4.21 9.43 26.72
CA GLU A 193 -4.48 8.75 27.99
C GLU A 193 -3.89 9.52 29.17
N GLN A 194 -2.64 9.99 29.07
CA GLN A 194 -2.02 10.80 30.12
C GLN A 194 -2.79 12.11 30.36
N LYS A 195 -3.21 12.81 29.30
CA LYS A 195 -4.04 14.02 29.45
C LYS A 195 -5.40 13.72 30.07
N LEU A 196 -5.98 12.56 29.75
CA LEU A 196 -7.23 12.11 30.33
C LEU A 196 -7.09 11.83 31.83
N THR A 197 -5.98 11.21 32.26
CA THR A 197 -5.73 10.96 33.68
C THR A 197 -5.51 12.26 34.45
N GLU A 198 -4.67 13.18 33.93
CA GLU A 198 -4.43 14.48 34.55
C GLU A 198 -5.72 15.32 34.70
N THR A 199 -6.58 15.32 33.68
CA THR A 199 -7.86 16.05 33.74
C THR A 199 -8.85 15.41 34.71
N LYS A 200 -8.89 14.07 34.81
CA LYS A 200 -9.69 13.36 35.81
C LYS A 200 -9.23 13.68 37.23
N GLU A 201 -7.93 13.71 37.47
CA GLU A 201 -7.35 14.07 38.77
C GLU A 201 -7.70 15.50 39.15
N LYS A 202 -7.50 16.48 38.25
CA LYS A 202 -7.89 17.88 38.48
C LYS A 202 -9.38 18.03 38.78
N LEU A 203 -10.24 17.31 38.06
CA LEU A 203 -11.68 17.30 38.31
C LEU A 203 -12.02 16.72 39.68
N GLN A 204 -11.35 15.64 40.09
CA GLN A 204 -11.51 15.06 41.41
C GLN A 204 -11.06 16.04 42.51
N LYS A 205 -9.90 16.67 42.36
CA LYS A 205 -9.42 17.72 43.28
C LYS A 205 -10.44 18.86 43.40
N LEU A 206 -10.94 19.37 42.27
CA LEU A 206 -11.95 20.43 42.26
C LEU A 206 -13.22 20.02 43.01
N ARG A 207 -13.72 18.80 42.80
CA ARG A 207 -14.88 18.27 43.53
C ARG A 207 -14.62 18.20 45.03
N THR A 208 -13.46 17.71 45.44
CA THR A 208 -13.05 17.68 46.85
C THR A 208 -12.98 19.09 47.45
N ASN A 209 -12.38 20.05 46.74
CA ASN A 209 -12.24 21.43 47.20
C ASN A 209 -13.60 22.12 47.34
N ILE A 210 -14.52 21.92 46.39
CA ILE A 210 -15.90 22.42 46.49
C ILE A 210 -16.58 21.86 47.73
N VAL A 211 -16.46 20.56 48.00
CA VAL A 211 -17.05 19.95 49.21
C VAL A 211 -16.44 20.55 50.47
N ALA A 212 -15.12 20.77 50.53
CA ALA A 212 -14.46 21.37 51.68
C ALA A 212 -14.92 22.83 51.92
N LEU A 213 -15.04 23.62 50.86
CA LEU A 213 -15.58 24.99 50.94
C LEU A 213 -17.03 24.99 51.43
N LEU A 214 -17.87 24.10 50.89
CA LEU A 214 -19.28 23.99 51.32
C LEU A 214 -19.39 23.58 52.79
N GLN A 215 -18.54 22.66 53.26
CA GLN A 215 -18.46 22.31 54.68
C GLN A 215 -18.08 23.52 55.53
N LYS A 216 -17.12 24.33 55.09
CA LYS A 216 -16.72 25.54 55.84
C LYS A 216 -17.79 26.61 55.91
N VAL A 217 -18.52 26.84 54.82
CA VAL A 217 -19.69 27.73 54.83
C VAL A 217 -20.76 27.21 55.79
N GLN A 218 -20.92 25.89 55.89
CA GLN A 218 -21.88 25.28 56.81
C GLN A 218 -21.42 25.29 58.29
N GLU A 219 -20.13 25.46 58.54
CA GLU A 219 -19.53 25.60 59.89
C GLU A 219 -19.58 27.06 60.42
N ASP A 220 -20.20 28.01 59.70
CA ASP A 220 -20.32 29.44 60.07
C ASP A 220 -18.96 30.10 60.44
N ILE A 221 -17.90 29.77 59.70
CA ILE A 221 -16.63 30.49 59.83
C ILE A 221 -16.70 31.80 59.06
N ASP A 222 -16.72 32.92 59.80
CA ASP A 222 -16.61 34.26 59.24
C ASP A 222 -15.15 34.51 58.82
N PHE A 223 -14.92 34.68 57.52
CA PHE A 223 -13.68 35.26 57.01
C PHE A 223 -13.73 36.76 57.26
N ASN A 224 -12.85 37.26 58.14
CA ASN A 224 -12.92 38.65 58.59
C ASN A 224 -12.35 39.63 57.55
N THR A 225 -11.58 39.12 56.58
CA THR A 225 -10.92 39.90 55.53
C THR A 225 -10.81 39.08 54.24
N ASP A 226 -10.76 39.77 53.10
CA ASP A 226 -10.58 39.15 51.78
C ASP A 226 -9.25 38.38 51.69
N ASP A 227 -8.18 38.92 52.31
CA ASP A 227 -6.86 38.28 52.39
C ASP A 227 -6.89 36.91 53.11
N GLU A 228 -7.76 36.74 54.12
CA GLU A 228 -7.92 35.48 54.85
C GLU A 228 -8.64 34.43 54.00
N LEU A 229 -9.63 34.86 53.21
CA LEU A 229 -10.35 34.01 52.28
C LEU A 229 -9.43 33.56 51.13
N ASP A 230 -8.65 34.47 50.56
CA ASP A 230 -7.70 34.18 49.49
C ASP A 230 -6.61 33.21 49.96
N ALA A 231 -6.06 33.41 51.16
CA ALA A 231 -5.07 32.50 51.74
C ALA A 231 -5.63 31.08 51.96
N TYR A 232 -6.91 30.97 52.34
CA TYR A 232 -7.58 29.67 52.52
C TYR A 232 -7.86 28.96 51.19
N ILE A 233 -8.29 29.71 50.17
CA ILE A 233 -8.49 29.19 48.81
C ILE A 233 -7.15 28.72 48.23
N GLU A 234 -6.09 29.49 48.43
CA GLU A 234 -4.75 29.14 47.96
C GLU A 234 -4.23 27.88 48.66
N ASP A 235 -4.40 27.75 49.98
CA ASP A 235 -4.05 26.52 50.70
C ASP A 235 -4.86 25.30 50.21
N LEU A 236 -6.16 25.47 49.90
CA LEU A 236 -6.98 24.41 49.30
C LEU A 236 -6.50 23.97 47.91
N ILE A 237 -5.93 24.89 47.13
CA ILE A 237 -5.37 24.60 45.81
C ILE A 237 -4.01 23.90 45.96
N THR A 238 -3.16 24.35 46.88
CA THR A 238 -1.78 23.84 47.05
C THR A 238 -1.69 22.55 47.85
N ARG A 239 -2.58 22.33 48.82
CA ARG A 239 -2.59 21.13 49.69
C ARG A 239 -3.02 19.86 48.96
N GLY A 240 -3.47 19.99 47.70
CA GLY A 240 -3.89 18.90 46.84
C GLY A 240 -2.83 18.39 45.85
N ASP A 241 -1.65 19.01 45.74
CA ASP A 241 -0.53 18.59 44.87
C ASP A 241 0.43 17.59 45.52
#